data_AF-A5N0X3-F1
#
_entry.id   AF-A5N0X3-F1
#
_cell.length_a   1.000
_cell.length_b   1.000
_cell.length_c   1.000
_cell.angle_alpha   90.00
_cell.angle_beta   90.00
_cell.angle_gamma   90.00
#
_symmetry.space_group_name_H-M   'P 1'
#
loop_
_entity.id
_entity.type
_entity.pdbx_description
1 polymer ?
#
loop_
_entity_poly.entity_id
_entity_poly.type
_entity_poly.pdbx_seq_one_letter_code
_entity_poly.pdbx_strand_id
1 'polypeptide(L)'
;MINEIYDIFSREYVEKGEGLVVDKHLLAPGDYIKFTLEDTWNSIQIFSVDKKTDNSLEVYKEFVRRDYLSRLVSMNKPIDPNKIIHSNNIYTFYVKKENLHQSKGKLSSKVIEEYYNILKNPEVKYKSKSKSRKLYLNIEEKYGKPDIELIENIQSWVQKNIMEIAKKLDLNKTYLKLFYDTNLNNYEKESERYIIPNIYNSTDYNVTINKKVYGLSDFNMGLNSKKPYLENKTRKSKLPMLVDSEKILIEKKLFDYLMNYASEGRNYIYAQQDCVDGIEAKENKKSDFKGYFFRVNKGKEVEIADYDSITDYRYKFKRAIKITPILKQGFGKEFILIRGNMKNISELSDKVNEVFFNKYLKSNFFTEAKDIKLNDSKVKESLLKYRYGFYTWFYKGEELLVKGFWNKMTLDLLCNSIDNGNANKAINQFNLRHTLLDYFNKESRGENMANTIKYIRKNVDEKINIKEDKDYKVEIEEVGEYYFCIGQLLQYFYSLNKSSSKNFSFLSPVLNASDDKTVKEKLRRLFIKYSYAIKSSFRFSNMYYMILAYSSENEVDKDSIIAGFLCPSLIYKKSEEDSDDENKNEEES
;
A
#
# COMPACT_ATOMS: atom_id res chain seq x y z
N MET A 1 3.21 21.42 -5.25
CA MET A 1 3.17 20.37 -4.21
C MET A 1 4.41 20.33 -3.31
N ILE A 2 5.63 20.06 -3.79
CA ILE A 2 6.81 19.92 -2.91
C ILE A 2 7.15 21.20 -2.14
N ASN A 3 6.95 22.38 -2.74
CA ASN A 3 7.14 23.65 -2.02
C ASN A 3 6.13 23.80 -0.88
N GLU A 4 4.90 23.35 -1.06
CA GLU A 4 3.83 23.43 -0.08
C GLU A 4 4.07 22.44 1.07
N ILE A 5 4.55 21.22 0.76
CA ILE A 5 5.00 20.26 1.79
C ILE A 5 6.24 20.80 2.52
N TYR A 6 7.16 21.42 1.79
CA TYR A 6 8.32 22.10 2.36
C TYR A 6 7.88 23.19 3.35
N ASP A 7 6.87 24.00 3.02
CA ASP A 7 6.39 25.06 3.91
C ASP A 7 5.74 24.47 5.18
N ILE A 8 4.96 23.39 5.05
CA ILE A 8 4.37 22.65 6.18
C ILE A 8 5.47 22.10 7.09
N PHE A 9 6.41 21.35 6.51
CA PHE A 9 7.54 20.78 7.25
C PHE A 9 8.42 21.85 7.89
N SER A 10 8.66 22.96 7.20
CA SER A 10 9.48 24.06 7.71
C SER A 10 8.89 24.65 8.99
N ARG A 11 7.56 24.82 9.07
CA ARG A 11 6.88 25.29 10.28
C ARG A 11 7.03 24.29 11.42
N GLU A 12 6.78 23.00 11.17
CA GLU A 12 6.97 21.93 12.16
C GLU A 12 8.43 21.85 12.65
N TYR A 13 9.38 22.04 11.73
CA TYR A 13 10.81 22.01 12.01
C TYR A 13 11.28 23.19 12.87
N VAL A 14 10.71 24.39 12.68
CA VAL A 14 11.01 25.57 13.52
C VAL A 14 10.66 25.31 14.99
N GLU A 15 9.58 24.58 15.25
CA GLU A 15 9.14 24.26 16.62
C GLU A 15 9.94 23.11 17.25
N LYS A 16 10.22 22.06 16.48
CA LYS A 16 10.79 20.80 17.01
C LYS A 16 12.30 20.66 16.83
N GLY A 17 12.90 21.47 15.95
CA GLY A 17 14.33 21.47 15.67
C GLY A 17 14.86 20.16 15.07
N GLU A 18 16.16 19.92 15.23
CA GLU A 18 16.87 18.78 14.61
C GLU A 18 16.33 17.41 15.03
N GLY A 19 15.80 17.28 16.25
CA GLY A 19 15.25 16.02 16.76
C GLY A 19 14.13 15.45 15.88
N LEU A 20 13.38 16.32 15.19
CA LEU A 20 12.32 15.93 14.25
C LEU A 20 12.80 14.93 13.17
N VAL A 21 14.05 15.11 12.71
CA VAL A 21 14.65 14.28 11.66
C VAL A 21 15.62 13.27 12.25
N VAL A 22 16.48 13.73 13.16
CA VAL A 22 17.62 12.93 13.65
C VAL A 22 17.17 11.81 14.58
N ASP A 23 16.15 12.02 15.42
CA ASP A 23 15.76 11.03 16.44
C ASP A 23 15.17 9.75 15.83
N LYS A 24 14.70 9.84 14.58
CA LYS A 24 14.18 8.70 13.79
C LYS A 24 15.18 8.14 12.78
N HIS A 25 16.40 8.69 12.71
CA HIS A 25 17.44 8.19 11.81
C HIS A 25 17.89 6.80 12.26
N LEU A 26 17.83 5.83 11.34
CA LEU A 26 18.22 4.45 11.62
C LEU A 26 19.68 4.20 11.22
N LEU A 27 20.45 3.66 12.16
CA LEU A 27 21.81 3.20 11.90
C LEU A 27 21.81 2.02 10.92
N ALA A 28 22.68 2.10 9.92
CA ALA A 28 22.90 0.99 8.99
C ALA A 28 23.60 -0.18 9.71
N PRO A 29 23.34 -1.45 9.34
CA PRO A 29 24.07 -2.58 9.91
C PRO A 29 25.59 -2.43 9.77
N GLY A 30 26.32 -2.77 10.83
CA GLY A 30 27.76 -2.55 10.92
C GLY A 30 28.28 -2.49 12.35
N ASP A 31 29.57 -2.25 12.48
CA ASP A 31 30.26 -2.06 13.76
C ASP A 31 30.57 -0.58 13.97
N TYR A 32 30.19 -0.08 15.14
CA TYR A 32 30.30 1.31 15.55
C TYR A 32 31.29 1.39 16.71
N ILE A 33 32.24 2.31 16.60
CA ILE A 33 33.30 2.48 17.59
C ILE A 33 33.43 3.97 17.89
N LYS A 34 33.36 4.30 19.18
CA LYS A 34 33.78 5.62 19.68
C LYS A 34 35.20 5.51 20.24
N PHE A 35 36.06 6.48 19.97
CA PHE A 35 37.46 6.45 20.40
C PHE A 35 37.99 7.84 20.77
N THR A 36 39.00 7.86 21.64
CA THR A 36 39.87 8.99 21.96
C THR A 36 41.28 8.77 21.39
N LEU A 37 42.14 9.79 21.40
CA LEU A 37 43.53 9.62 20.92
C LEU A 37 44.38 8.72 21.82
N GLU A 38 43.98 8.53 23.08
CA GLU A 38 44.64 7.65 24.05
C GLU A 38 44.27 6.18 23.85
N ASP A 39 43.15 5.92 23.18
CA ASP A 39 42.70 4.56 22.92
C ASP A 39 43.64 3.81 21.96
N THR A 40 43.63 2.48 22.09
CA THR A 40 44.27 1.58 21.15
C THR A 40 43.26 0.58 20.62
N TRP A 41 43.60 -0.13 19.55
CA TRP A 41 42.79 -1.23 19.01
C TRP A 41 42.39 -2.29 20.07
N ASN A 42 43.08 -2.35 21.22
CA ASN A 42 42.76 -3.22 22.35
C ASN A 42 41.82 -2.63 23.40
N SER A 43 41.77 -1.31 23.59
CA SER A 43 40.90 -0.68 24.60
C SER A 43 39.52 -0.33 24.08
N ILE A 44 39.35 -0.22 22.76
CA ILE A 44 38.08 0.20 22.14
C ILE A 44 36.95 -0.81 22.34
N GLN A 45 35.75 -0.28 22.52
CA GLN A 45 34.51 -1.06 22.55
C GLN A 45 33.85 -1.06 21.18
N ILE A 46 33.36 -2.22 20.75
CA ILE A 46 32.69 -2.41 19.46
C ILE A 46 31.20 -2.60 19.72
N PHE A 47 30.38 -1.69 19.18
CA PHE A 47 28.93 -1.81 19.17
C PHE A 47 28.45 -2.31 17.82
N SER A 48 28.01 -3.56 17.77
CA SER A 48 27.49 -4.19 16.55
C SER A 48 26.00 -3.91 16.38
N VAL A 49 25.62 -3.37 15.23
CA VAL A 49 24.25 -3.05 14.84
C VAL A 49 23.82 -3.98 13.70
N ASP A 50 22.63 -4.57 13.84
CA ASP A 50 21.92 -5.29 12.80
C ASP A 50 20.48 -4.74 12.64
N LYS A 51 19.63 -5.42 11.88
CA LYS A 51 18.25 -4.98 11.62
C LYS A 51 17.30 -5.14 12.81
N LYS A 52 17.69 -5.92 13.83
CA LYS A 52 16.91 -6.26 15.03
C LYS A 52 17.43 -5.55 16.28
N THR A 53 18.58 -4.87 16.20
CA THR A 53 19.12 -4.08 17.30
C THR A 53 18.08 -3.07 17.80
N ASP A 54 17.87 -3.06 19.12
CA ASP A 54 16.96 -2.13 19.78
C ASP A 54 17.50 -0.69 19.67
N ASN A 55 16.74 0.17 19.01
CA ASN A 55 17.09 1.57 18.79
C ASN A 55 16.85 2.47 20.02
N SER A 56 16.25 1.93 21.08
CA SER A 56 16.04 2.65 22.34
C SER A 56 17.27 2.68 23.25
N LEU A 57 18.26 1.81 22.99
CA LEU A 57 19.51 1.70 23.75
C LEU A 57 20.28 3.02 23.75
N GLU A 58 20.83 3.40 24.91
CA GLU A 58 21.57 4.67 25.05
C GLU A 58 22.81 4.71 24.15
N VAL A 59 23.55 3.60 24.07
CA VAL A 59 24.70 3.47 23.15
C VAL A 59 24.29 3.59 21.68
N TYR A 60 23.08 3.17 21.31
CA TYR A 60 22.58 3.35 19.95
C TYR A 60 22.35 4.83 19.67
N LYS A 61 21.64 5.52 20.56
CA LYS A 61 21.33 6.96 20.48
C LYS A 61 22.59 7.82 20.42
N GLU A 62 23.66 7.41 21.10
CA GLU A 62 24.95 8.11 21.07
C GLU A 62 25.52 8.23 19.64
N PHE A 63 25.32 7.21 18.81
CA PHE A 63 25.80 7.20 17.42
C PHE A 63 24.84 7.86 16.44
N VAL A 64 23.52 7.92 16.72
CA VAL A 64 22.51 8.39 15.74
C VAL A 64 22.83 9.77 15.16
N ARG A 65 23.08 10.77 16.02
CA ARG A 65 23.33 12.15 15.57
C ARG A 65 24.68 12.29 14.88
N ARG A 66 25.72 11.65 15.42
CA ARG A 66 27.06 11.61 14.79
C ARG A 66 27.01 10.94 13.43
N ASP A 67 26.23 9.88 13.31
CA ASP A 67 26.04 9.14 12.07
C ASP A 67 25.39 10.01 11.00
N TYR A 68 24.27 10.63 11.36
CA TYR A 68 23.53 11.53 10.48
C TYR A 68 24.38 12.68 9.95
N LEU A 69 25.14 13.35 10.83
CA LEU A 69 25.99 14.49 10.48
C LEU A 69 27.18 14.12 9.59
N SER A 70 27.60 12.86 9.59
CA SER A 70 28.83 12.44 8.93
C SER A 70 28.62 11.78 7.56
N ARG A 71 27.36 11.70 7.11
CA ARG A 71 26.98 11.12 5.81
C ARG A 71 27.34 12.03 4.64
N LEU A 72 27.78 11.41 3.54
CA LEU A 72 27.88 12.11 2.25
C LEU A 72 26.49 12.51 1.75
N VAL A 73 26.40 13.66 1.05
CA VAL A 73 25.17 14.09 0.35
C VAL A 73 24.82 13.07 -0.73
N SER A 74 25.83 12.60 -1.46
CA SER A 74 25.71 11.46 -2.37
C SER A 74 27.08 10.83 -2.63
N MET A 75 27.09 9.58 -3.10
CA MET A 75 28.32 8.88 -3.52
C MET A 75 29.03 9.53 -4.72
N ASN A 76 28.39 10.50 -5.38
CA ASN A 76 28.99 11.30 -6.46
C ASN A 76 29.69 12.56 -5.94
N LYS A 77 29.57 12.87 -4.64
CA LYS A 77 30.23 14.00 -3.98
C LYS A 77 31.11 13.52 -2.82
N PRO A 78 31.96 12.49 -3.00
CA PRO A 78 32.75 11.92 -1.91
C PRO A 78 33.84 12.89 -1.46
N ILE A 79 34.30 12.80 -0.21
CA ILE A 79 35.58 13.42 0.20
C ILE A 79 36.73 12.62 -0.40
N ASP A 80 36.75 11.31 -0.20
CA ASP A 80 37.70 10.39 -0.82
C ASP A 80 37.40 10.21 -2.32
N PRO A 81 38.28 10.66 -3.24
CA PRO A 81 38.07 10.50 -4.68
C PRO A 81 37.91 9.05 -5.12
N ASN A 82 38.48 8.10 -4.38
CA ASN A 82 38.43 6.67 -4.67
C ASN A 82 37.11 6.02 -4.22
N LYS A 83 36.25 6.74 -3.47
CA LYS A 83 34.96 6.26 -2.95
C LYS A 83 35.08 4.97 -2.11
N ILE A 84 36.14 4.87 -1.32
CA ILE A 84 36.38 3.79 -0.37
C ILE A 84 35.98 4.24 1.04
N ILE A 85 36.32 5.49 1.39
CA ILE A 85 35.92 6.15 2.64
C ILE A 85 34.64 6.96 2.39
N HIS A 86 33.60 6.69 3.18
CA HIS A 86 32.23 7.17 2.94
C HIS A 86 31.74 8.20 3.97
N SER A 87 32.64 8.74 4.80
CA SER A 87 32.36 9.82 5.75
C SER A 87 32.71 11.18 5.16
N ASN A 88 32.24 12.25 5.80
CA ASN A 88 32.33 13.61 5.27
C ASN A 88 33.20 14.58 6.08
N ASN A 89 33.67 14.19 7.28
CA ASN A 89 34.34 15.06 8.23
C ASN A 89 35.52 14.39 8.93
N ILE A 90 36.27 15.17 9.70
CA ILE A 90 37.52 14.79 10.37
C ILE A 90 37.34 13.87 11.56
N TYR A 91 36.17 13.90 12.20
CA TYR A 91 35.89 13.11 13.40
C TYR A 91 35.37 11.72 13.09
N THR A 92 35.19 11.41 11.80
CA THR A 92 34.46 10.22 11.39
C THR A 92 35.14 9.49 10.25
N PHE A 93 35.18 8.16 10.37
CA PHE A 93 35.75 7.29 9.34
C PHE A 93 34.79 6.15 9.02
N TYR A 94 34.20 6.17 7.82
CA TYR A 94 33.30 5.11 7.34
C TYR A 94 33.96 4.29 6.25
N VAL A 95 34.01 2.98 6.44
CA VAL A 95 34.52 2.06 5.43
C VAL A 95 33.70 0.78 5.44
N LYS A 96 33.43 0.20 4.28
CA LYS A 96 32.87 -1.15 4.24
C LYS A 96 33.92 -2.15 4.70
N LYS A 97 33.56 -3.09 5.57
CA LYS A 97 34.52 -4.04 6.15
C LYS A 97 35.19 -4.91 5.09
N GLU A 98 34.50 -5.21 3.97
CA GLU A 98 35.09 -5.90 2.82
C GLU A 98 36.33 -5.18 2.22
N ASN A 99 36.43 -3.85 2.39
CA ASN A 99 37.60 -3.09 1.93
C ASN A 99 38.81 -3.20 2.87
N LEU A 100 38.66 -3.81 4.05
CA LEU A 100 39.71 -4.03 5.05
C LEU A 100 40.43 -5.38 4.89
N HIS A 101 40.01 -6.22 3.94
CA HIS A 101 40.67 -7.49 3.65
C HIS A 101 42.12 -7.26 3.21
N GLN A 102 43.07 -8.00 3.78
CA GLN A 102 44.50 -7.84 3.45
C GLN A 102 44.83 -8.13 1.98
N SER A 103 44.14 -9.09 1.36
CA SER A 103 44.45 -9.55 -0.02
C SER A 103 43.52 -8.99 -1.09
N LYS A 104 42.29 -8.61 -0.73
CA LYS A 104 41.24 -8.17 -1.67
C LYS A 104 40.65 -6.80 -1.33
N GLY A 105 41.03 -6.23 -0.19
CA GLY A 105 40.57 -4.93 0.27
C GLY A 105 41.13 -3.81 -0.59
N LYS A 106 40.41 -2.70 -0.63
CA LYS A 106 40.79 -1.50 -1.39
C LYS A 106 41.37 -0.41 -0.51
N LEU A 107 41.14 -0.48 0.81
CA LEU A 107 41.68 0.51 1.73
C LEU A 107 43.20 0.35 1.83
N SER A 108 43.93 1.45 1.65
CA SER A 108 45.38 1.51 1.80
C SER A 108 45.78 2.78 2.54
N SER A 109 47.01 2.83 3.08
CA SER A 109 47.52 4.03 3.77
C SER A 109 47.43 5.27 2.88
N LYS A 110 47.70 5.14 1.57
CA LYS A 110 47.56 6.21 0.59
C LYS A 110 46.13 6.75 0.47
N VAL A 111 45.12 5.87 0.47
CA VAL A 111 43.71 6.28 0.45
C VAL A 111 43.34 7.07 1.71
N ILE A 112 43.83 6.63 2.87
CA ILE A 112 43.63 7.33 4.14
C ILE A 112 44.32 8.71 4.12
N GLU A 113 45.56 8.78 3.65
CA GLU A 113 46.32 10.03 3.49
C GLU A 113 45.63 11.01 2.55
N GLU A 114 45.20 10.56 1.37
CA GLU A 114 44.48 11.40 0.40
C GLU A 114 43.18 11.97 1.00
N TYR A 115 42.42 11.13 1.73
CA TYR A 115 41.20 11.57 2.43
C TYR A 115 41.48 12.67 3.45
N TYR A 116 42.43 12.46 4.37
CA TYR A 116 42.74 13.46 5.40
C TYR A 116 43.44 14.69 4.83
N ASN A 117 44.25 14.58 3.77
CA ASN A 117 44.85 15.73 3.09
C ASN A 117 43.77 16.67 2.53
N ILE A 118 42.68 16.13 1.98
CA ILE A 118 41.54 16.94 1.55
C ILE A 118 40.85 17.61 2.75
N LEU A 119 40.74 16.93 3.89
CA LEU A 119 40.14 17.53 5.09
C LEU A 119 41.02 18.61 5.73
N LYS A 120 42.35 18.48 5.67
CA LYS A 120 43.31 19.51 6.08
C LYS A 120 43.23 20.74 5.19
N ASN A 121 43.01 20.54 3.88
CA ASN A 121 42.89 21.63 2.91
C ASN A 121 41.68 21.43 1.97
N PRO A 122 40.45 21.71 2.45
CA PRO A 122 39.23 21.42 1.68
C PRO A 122 39.12 22.22 0.37
N GLU A 123 39.82 23.35 0.26
CA GLU A 123 39.85 24.16 -0.96
C GLU A 123 40.37 23.38 -2.17
N VAL A 124 41.28 22.42 -1.97
CA VAL A 124 41.84 21.56 -3.03
C VAL A 124 40.73 20.82 -3.77
N LYS A 125 39.71 20.34 -3.06
CA LYS A 125 38.56 19.63 -3.63
C LYS A 125 37.72 20.51 -4.56
N TYR A 126 37.67 21.82 -4.32
CA TYR A 126 36.83 22.75 -5.05
C TYR A 126 37.60 23.63 -6.04
N LYS A 127 38.91 23.40 -6.22
CA LYS A 127 39.79 24.24 -7.05
C LYS A 127 39.27 24.47 -8.48
N SER A 128 38.67 23.46 -9.10
CA SER A 128 38.09 23.54 -10.44
C SER A 128 36.63 24.03 -10.48
N LYS A 129 35.99 24.22 -9.31
CA LYS A 129 34.57 24.59 -9.17
C LYS A 129 34.44 25.91 -8.44
N SER A 130 34.62 27.02 -9.16
CA SER A 130 34.67 28.38 -8.60
C SER A 130 33.50 28.72 -7.66
N LYS A 131 32.27 28.30 -8.00
CA LYS A 131 31.08 28.55 -7.18
C LYS A 131 31.03 27.68 -5.92
N SER A 132 31.45 26.41 -5.98
CA SER A 132 31.60 25.56 -4.79
C SER A 132 32.70 26.10 -3.88
N ARG A 133 33.82 26.56 -4.46
CA ARG A 133 34.92 27.20 -3.72
C ARG A 133 34.43 28.44 -2.98
N LYS A 134 33.64 29.30 -3.62
CA LYS A 134 33.04 30.48 -2.97
C LYS A 134 32.16 30.09 -1.78
N LEU A 135 31.32 29.07 -1.92
CA LEU A 135 30.50 28.56 -0.82
C LEU A 135 31.36 28.03 0.35
N TYR A 136 32.45 27.33 0.04
CA TYR A 136 33.40 26.87 1.04
C TYR A 136 34.10 28.04 1.77
N LEU A 137 34.57 29.04 1.04
CA LEU A 137 35.25 30.21 1.63
C LEU A 137 34.34 30.95 2.63
N ASN A 138 33.05 31.09 2.32
CA ASN A 138 32.09 31.66 3.27
C ASN A 138 31.98 30.83 4.57
N ILE A 139 32.12 29.50 4.49
CA ILE A 139 32.12 28.62 5.68
C ILE A 139 33.44 28.74 6.45
N GLU A 140 34.57 28.87 5.75
CA GLU A 140 35.86 29.16 6.38
C GLU A 140 35.87 30.52 7.08
N GLU A 141 35.23 31.55 6.52
CA GLU A 141 35.03 32.84 7.19
C GLU A 141 34.18 32.70 8.47
N LYS A 142 33.12 31.86 8.44
CA LYS A 142 32.23 31.63 9.58
C LYS A 142 32.89 30.85 10.71
N TYR A 143 33.63 29.79 10.39
CA TYR A 143 34.10 28.80 11.38
C TYR A 143 35.61 28.71 11.53
N GLY A 144 36.36 29.46 10.73
CA GLY A 144 37.81 29.34 10.63
C GLY A 144 38.27 28.11 9.84
N LYS A 145 39.58 28.01 9.72
CA LYS A 145 40.28 26.89 9.08
C LYS A 145 40.14 25.60 9.90
N PRO A 146 40.26 24.42 9.25
CA PRO A 146 40.35 23.16 9.95
C PRO A 146 41.56 23.13 10.91
N ASP A 147 41.42 22.44 12.03
CA ASP A 147 42.49 22.20 12.99
C ASP A 147 43.46 21.14 12.44
N ILE A 148 44.56 21.59 11.84
CA ILE A 148 45.51 20.73 11.13
C ILE A 148 46.15 19.71 12.08
N GLU A 149 46.53 20.13 13.28
CA GLU A 149 47.22 19.28 14.26
C GLU A 149 46.29 18.15 14.73
N LEU A 150 45.04 18.47 15.08
CA LEU A 150 44.06 17.46 15.46
C LEU A 150 43.78 16.47 14.31
N ILE A 151 43.68 16.95 13.07
CA ILE A 151 43.47 16.09 11.91
C ILE A 151 44.63 15.11 11.73
N GLU A 152 45.87 15.56 11.89
CA GLU A 152 47.06 14.72 11.78
C GLU A 152 47.13 13.67 12.89
N ASN A 153 46.73 14.04 14.10
CA ASN A 153 46.63 13.11 15.22
C ASN A 153 45.55 12.04 14.97
N ILE A 154 44.36 12.42 14.51
CA ILE A 154 43.28 11.47 14.18
C ILE A 154 43.69 10.58 13.00
N GLN A 155 44.30 11.15 11.96
CA GLN A 155 44.81 10.39 10.82
C GLN A 155 45.79 9.31 11.27
N SER A 156 46.78 9.69 12.09
CA SER A 156 47.80 8.79 12.61
C SER A 156 47.19 7.68 13.46
N TRP A 157 46.20 8.02 14.28
CA TRP A 157 45.46 7.04 15.07
C TRP A 157 44.72 6.04 14.18
N VAL A 158 44.00 6.50 13.15
CA VAL A 158 43.27 5.63 12.23
C VAL A 158 44.23 4.71 11.48
N GLN A 159 45.34 5.23 10.94
CA GLN A 159 46.33 4.43 10.23
C GLN A 159 46.93 3.32 11.10
N LYS A 160 47.26 3.65 12.36
CA LYS A 160 47.85 2.70 13.31
C LYS A 160 46.87 1.59 13.71
N ASN A 161 45.59 1.91 13.87
CA ASN A 161 44.63 1.00 14.51
C ASN A 161 43.72 0.25 13.51
N ILE A 162 43.37 0.82 12.37
CA ILE A 162 42.28 0.30 11.50
C ILE A 162 42.45 -1.17 11.09
N MET A 163 43.68 -1.58 10.74
CA MET A 163 43.97 -2.96 10.31
C MET A 163 44.01 -3.95 11.49
N GLU A 164 44.39 -3.49 12.68
CA GLU A 164 44.34 -4.31 13.89
C GLU A 164 42.90 -4.49 14.37
N ILE A 165 42.07 -3.44 14.28
CA ILE A 165 40.63 -3.52 14.51
C ILE A 165 40.01 -4.52 13.55
N ALA A 166 40.37 -4.47 12.26
CA ALA A 166 39.85 -5.38 11.24
C ALA A 166 40.05 -6.87 11.57
N LYS A 167 41.12 -7.24 12.30
CA LYS A 167 41.37 -8.62 12.73
C LYS A 167 40.33 -9.14 13.75
N LYS A 168 39.62 -8.24 14.44
CA LYS A 168 38.57 -8.59 15.41
C LYS A 168 37.17 -8.67 14.79
N LEU A 169 37.03 -8.33 13.51
CA LEU A 169 35.73 -8.18 12.86
C LEU A 169 35.48 -9.26 11.81
N ASP A 170 34.21 -9.58 11.60
CA ASP A 170 33.78 -10.27 10.37
C ASP A 170 33.76 -9.27 9.19
N LEU A 171 34.66 -9.47 8.23
CA LEU A 171 34.89 -8.57 7.09
C LEU A 171 33.88 -8.76 5.95
N ASN A 172 32.59 -8.69 6.30
CA ASN A 172 31.46 -8.78 5.38
C ASN A 172 31.14 -7.42 4.69
N LYS A 173 29.99 -7.33 4.04
CA LYS A 173 29.57 -6.14 3.26
C LYS A 173 29.07 -4.95 4.10
N THR A 174 28.97 -5.11 5.42
CA THR A 174 28.52 -4.06 6.34
C THR A 174 29.63 -3.02 6.59
N TYR A 175 29.31 -1.99 7.37
CA TYR A 175 30.26 -0.90 7.65
C TYR A 175 31.05 -1.13 8.94
N LEU A 176 32.30 -0.67 8.96
CA LEU A 176 32.98 -0.21 10.16
C LEU A 176 32.88 1.30 10.18
N LYS A 177 32.45 1.86 11.30
CA LYS A 177 32.29 3.30 11.51
C LYS A 177 33.00 3.72 12.79
N LEU A 178 34.02 4.56 12.64
CA LEU A 178 34.78 5.12 13.75
C LEU A 178 34.35 6.56 14.01
N PHE A 179 34.20 6.93 15.27
CA PHE A 179 33.78 8.24 15.74
C PHE A 179 34.73 8.74 16.82
N TYR A 180 35.42 9.83 16.54
CA TYR A 180 36.25 10.50 17.53
C TYR A 180 35.37 11.14 18.61
N ASP A 181 35.71 10.95 19.88
CA ASP A 181 34.95 11.48 21.00
C ASP A 181 35.19 12.98 21.15
N THR A 182 34.23 13.74 20.65
CA THR A 182 34.17 15.19 20.78
C THR A 182 32.72 15.65 20.85
N ASN A 183 32.52 16.93 21.15
CA ASN A 183 31.18 17.50 21.27
C ASN A 183 30.44 17.49 19.91
N LEU A 184 29.10 17.48 19.95
CA LEU A 184 28.28 17.42 18.73
C LEU A 184 28.39 18.71 17.88
N ASN A 185 28.65 19.86 18.50
CA ASN A 185 28.83 21.12 17.78
C ASN A 185 30.01 21.07 16.80
N ASN A 186 31.08 20.35 17.15
CA ASN A 186 32.21 20.10 16.27
C ASN A 186 31.80 19.25 15.05
N TYR A 187 30.98 18.22 15.25
CA TYR A 187 30.40 17.43 14.15
C TYR A 187 29.52 18.29 13.23
N GLU A 188 28.69 19.17 13.80
CA GLU A 188 27.81 20.06 13.03
C GLU A 188 28.59 21.04 12.16
N LYS A 189 29.59 21.71 12.76
CA LYS A 189 30.50 22.62 12.04
C LYS A 189 31.18 21.93 10.86
N GLU A 190 31.76 20.75 11.08
CA GLU A 190 32.48 20.05 10.02
C GLU A 190 31.55 19.38 9.01
N SER A 191 30.33 18.99 9.42
CA SER A 191 29.27 18.58 8.51
C SER A 191 28.87 19.73 7.56
N GLU A 192 28.65 20.94 8.07
CA GLU A 192 28.33 22.12 7.25
C GLU A 192 29.46 22.45 6.26
N ARG A 193 30.73 22.33 6.70
CA ARG A 193 31.92 22.51 5.84
C ARG A 193 31.89 21.62 4.61
N TYR A 194 31.34 20.41 4.74
CA TYR A 194 31.13 19.52 3.61
C TYR A 194 29.80 19.76 2.89
N ILE A 195 28.67 19.87 3.60
CA ILE A 195 27.34 19.87 3.00
C ILE A 195 27.16 21.11 2.10
N ILE A 196 27.49 22.31 2.58
CA ILE A 196 27.17 23.57 1.89
C ILE A 196 27.81 23.67 0.50
N PRO A 197 29.12 23.37 0.29
CA PRO A 197 29.72 23.39 -1.03
C PRO A 197 29.22 22.28 -1.98
N ASN A 198 28.58 21.24 -1.42
CA ASN A 198 28.15 20.03 -2.13
C ASN A 198 26.62 19.88 -2.22
N ILE A 199 25.82 20.84 -1.74
CA ILE A 199 24.37 20.65 -1.61
C ILE A 199 23.61 20.75 -2.96
N TYR A 200 24.15 21.50 -3.91
CA TYR A 200 23.57 21.68 -5.25
C TYR A 200 23.84 20.49 -6.18
N ASN A 201 22.90 20.15 -7.05
CA ASN A 201 23.04 19.08 -8.06
C ASN A 201 24.31 19.20 -8.90
N SER A 202 24.49 20.35 -9.55
CA SER A 202 25.77 20.77 -10.10
C SER A 202 25.92 22.27 -9.96
N THR A 203 27.10 22.71 -9.53
CA THR A 203 27.42 24.12 -9.42
C THR A 203 27.67 24.80 -10.77
N ASP A 204 27.82 24.03 -11.85
CA ASP A 204 28.00 24.57 -13.21
C ASP A 204 26.81 25.47 -13.60
N TYR A 205 25.61 25.09 -13.17
CA TYR A 205 24.37 25.80 -13.50
C TYR A 205 23.99 26.92 -12.51
N ASN A 206 24.67 27.02 -11.36
CA ASN A 206 24.27 27.98 -10.32
C ASN A 206 24.39 29.43 -10.81
N VAL A 207 23.51 30.30 -10.35
CA VAL A 207 23.53 31.74 -10.66
C VAL A 207 23.68 32.53 -9.37
N THR A 208 24.36 33.67 -9.43
CA THR A 208 24.43 34.60 -8.28
C THR A 208 23.44 35.73 -8.50
N ILE A 209 22.53 35.91 -7.55
CA ILE A 209 21.52 36.97 -7.56
C ILE A 209 21.61 37.66 -6.19
N ASN A 210 21.78 38.98 -6.15
CA ASN A 210 21.87 39.76 -4.91
C ASN A 210 22.85 39.17 -3.88
N LYS A 211 24.05 38.77 -4.34
CA LYS A 211 25.13 38.12 -3.55
C LYS A 211 24.81 36.72 -3.00
N LYS A 212 23.58 36.21 -3.14
CA LYS A 212 23.24 34.81 -2.82
C LYS A 212 23.43 33.91 -4.05
N VAL A 213 23.91 32.70 -3.82
CA VAL A 213 24.03 31.65 -4.85
C VAL A 213 22.70 30.91 -4.90
N TYR A 214 22.16 30.74 -6.10
CA TYR A 214 20.97 29.96 -6.38
C TYR A 214 21.32 28.84 -7.34
N GLY A 215 20.66 27.70 -7.19
CA GLY A 215 20.89 26.53 -8.04
C GLY A 215 19.79 25.51 -7.89
N LEU A 216 20.07 24.32 -8.41
CA LEU A 216 19.15 23.19 -8.35
C LEU A 216 19.50 22.25 -7.19
N SER A 217 18.48 21.86 -6.43
CA SER A 217 18.54 20.86 -5.36
C SER A 217 18.69 19.45 -5.92
N ASP A 218 19.51 18.61 -5.29
CA ASP A 218 19.67 17.19 -5.70
C ASP A 218 18.49 16.30 -5.27
N PHE A 219 17.68 16.72 -4.30
CA PHE A 219 16.69 15.85 -3.64
C PHE A 219 15.40 15.68 -4.44
N ASN A 220 15.02 16.70 -5.21
CA ASN A 220 13.78 16.68 -5.99
C ASN A 220 14.04 16.31 -7.46
N MET A 221 15.08 16.88 -8.06
CA MET A 221 15.33 16.73 -9.50
C MET A 221 16.82 16.84 -9.81
N GLY A 222 17.36 15.87 -10.54
CA GLY A 222 18.74 15.90 -11.02
C GLY A 222 18.83 16.31 -12.49
N LEU A 223 19.69 17.30 -12.80
CA LEU A 223 20.11 17.56 -14.17
C LEU A 223 21.36 16.74 -14.50
N ASN A 224 21.42 16.27 -15.73
CA ASN A 224 22.55 15.51 -16.25
C ASN A 224 22.73 15.90 -17.72
N SER A 225 23.98 16.05 -18.16
CA SER A 225 24.32 16.31 -19.56
C SER A 225 23.75 15.25 -20.52
N LYS A 226 23.53 14.02 -20.04
CA LYS A 226 22.87 12.93 -20.78
C LYS A 226 21.35 13.07 -20.90
N LYS A 227 20.73 13.98 -20.13
CA LYS A 227 19.28 14.24 -20.12
C LYS A 227 18.99 15.73 -20.37
N PRO A 228 19.40 16.29 -21.53
CA PRO A 228 19.27 17.71 -21.82
C PRO A 228 17.82 18.20 -21.94
N TYR A 229 16.86 17.28 -22.13
CA TYR A 229 15.42 17.58 -22.21
C TYR A 229 14.81 18.00 -20.86
N LEU A 230 15.50 17.80 -19.74
CA LEU A 230 15.07 18.28 -18.43
C LEU A 230 15.40 19.77 -18.21
N GLU A 231 16.19 20.39 -19.09
CA GLU A 231 16.50 21.82 -19.03
C GLU A 231 15.40 22.67 -19.69
N ASN A 232 15.14 23.84 -19.12
CA ASN A 232 14.26 24.85 -19.72
C ASN A 232 14.98 25.62 -20.85
N LYS A 233 14.98 25.07 -22.06
CA LYS A 233 15.70 25.66 -23.21
C LYS A 233 15.14 27.01 -23.70
N THR A 234 13.87 27.30 -23.42
CA THR A 234 13.18 28.53 -23.86
C THR A 234 13.19 29.66 -22.83
N ARG A 235 13.64 29.40 -21.60
CA ARG A 235 13.71 30.41 -20.53
C ARG A 235 15.12 31.00 -20.41
N LYS A 236 15.21 32.19 -19.82
CA LYS A 236 16.50 32.85 -19.51
C LYS A 236 17.40 31.99 -18.62
N SER A 237 16.81 31.25 -17.68
CA SER A 237 17.50 30.23 -16.89
C SER A 237 17.13 28.84 -17.40
N LYS A 238 18.15 28.02 -17.69
CA LYS A 238 17.98 26.62 -18.07
C LYS A 238 17.57 25.74 -16.89
N LEU A 239 17.78 26.21 -15.66
CA LEU A 239 17.39 25.50 -14.44
C LEU A 239 15.87 25.54 -14.26
N PRO A 240 15.21 24.39 -14.04
CA PRO A 240 13.77 24.37 -13.74
C PRO A 240 13.40 25.01 -12.42
N MET A 241 14.30 24.95 -11.43
CA MET A 241 14.14 25.60 -10.14
C MET A 241 15.42 26.35 -9.75
N LEU A 242 15.25 27.46 -9.04
CA LEU A 242 16.33 28.26 -8.47
C LEU A 242 16.07 28.38 -6.98
N VAL A 243 16.91 27.70 -6.20
CA VAL A 243 16.79 27.59 -4.75
C VAL A 243 18.13 27.98 -4.14
N ASP A 244 18.14 28.70 -3.03
CA ASP A 244 19.36 29.03 -2.30
C ASP A 244 19.77 27.89 -1.34
N SER A 245 20.96 28.01 -0.75
CA SER A 245 21.50 26.96 0.12
C SER A 245 20.71 26.77 1.40
N GLU A 246 20.10 27.83 1.95
CA GLU A 246 19.32 27.74 3.19
C GLU A 246 18.07 26.88 2.96
N LYS A 247 17.35 27.14 1.87
CA LYS A 247 16.19 26.35 1.49
C LYS A 247 16.56 24.90 1.13
N ILE A 248 17.65 24.66 0.41
CA ILE A 248 18.03 23.28 0.06
C ILE A 248 18.42 22.46 1.32
N LEU A 249 18.98 23.07 2.36
CA LEU A 249 19.24 22.36 3.63
C LEU A 249 17.95 21.87 4.29
N ILE A 250 16.90 22.69 4.28
CA ILE A 250 15.60 22.29 4.80
C ILE A 250 14.93 21.26 3.88
N GLU A 251 15.09 21.36 2.55
CA GLU A 251 14.66 20.30 1.63
C GLU A 251 15.38 18.97 1.93
N LYS A 252 16.70 18.97 2.16
CA LYS A 252 17.44 17.77 2.57
C LYS A 252 16.79 17.14 3.80
N LYS A 253 16.52 17.96 4.82
CA LYS A 253 15.89 17.53 6.08
C LYS A 253 14.50 16.95 5.85
N LEU A 254 13.69 17.56 4.99
CA LEU A 254 12.39 17.02 4.57
C LEU A 254 12.55 15.64 3.92
N PHE A 255 13.46 15.47 2.96
CA PHE A 255 13.62 14.18 2.29
C PHE A 255 14.19 13.10 3.22
N ASP A 256 15.10 13.45 4.13
CA ASP A 256 15.57 12.54 5.19
C ASP A 256 14.42 12.16 6.14
N TYR A 257 13.56 13.12 6.49
CA TYR A 257 12.37 12.90 7.30
C TYR A 257 11.37 11.93 6.63
N LEU A 258 11.14 12.09 5.32
CA LEU A 258 10.32 11.16 4.54
C LEU A 258 10.96 9.77 4.39
N MET A 259 12.29 9.72 4.30
CA MET A 259 13.05 8.47 4.23
C MET A 259 12.94 7.67 5.54
N ASN A 260 12.84 8.36 6.70
CA ASN A 260 12.60 7.72 7.99
C ASN A 260 11.23 7.02 7.99
N TYR A 261 10.16 7.70 7.58
CA TYR A 261 8.83 7.10 7.42
C TYR A 261 8.83 5.88 6.48
N ALA A 262 9.46 6.02 5.30
CA ALA A 262 9.58 4.91 4.36
C ALA A 262 10.37 3.72 4.93
N SER A 263 11.36 3.98 5.78
CA SER A 263 12.18 2.96 6.45
C SER A 263 11.44 2.22 7.56
N GLU A 264 10.50 2.89 8.23
CA GLU A 264 9.59 2.31 9.22
C GLU A 264 8.39 1.57 8.59
N GLY A 265 8.24 1.59 7.26
CA GLY A 265 7.09 1.00 6.57
C GLY A 265 5.83 1.88 6.60
N ARG A 266 5.96 3.12 7.05
CA ARG A 266 4.92 4.14 7.09
C ARG A 266 4.88 4.90 5.76
N ASN A 267 4.42 4.21 4.71
CA ASN A 267 4.53 4.71 3.34
C ASN A 267 3.50 5.77 2.95
N TYR A 268 2.45 6.00 3.74
CA TYR A 268 1.31 6.85 3.35
C TYR A 268 1.33 8.10 4.22
N ILE A 269 1.68 9.23 3.60
CA ILE A 269 1.95 10.49 4.29
C ILE A 269 0.79 11.45 4.07
N TYR A 270 0.38 12.10 5.16
CA TYR A 270 -0.69 13.08 5.22
C TYR A 270 -0.11 14.37 5.82
N ALA A 271 0.00 15.41 5.00
CA ALA A 271 0.52 16.71 5.40
C ALA A 271 -0.62 17.75 5.43
N GLN A 272 -0.87 18.32 6.60
CA GLN A 272 -1.90 19.34 6.81
C GLN A 272 -1.41 20.40 7.79
N GLN A 273 -1.53 21.66 7.39
CA GLN A 273 -1.15 22.85 8.18
C GLN A 273 0.29 22.78 8.70
N ASP A 274 0.50 22.25 9.91
CA ASP A 274 1.79 22.22 10.63
C ASP A 274 2.15 20.80 11.09
N CYS A 275 1.53 19.78 10.48
CA CYS A 275 1.75 18.39 10.82
C CYS A 275 1.92 17.54 9.57
N VAL A 276 3.00 16.77 9.54
CA VAL A 276 3.21 15.67 8.62
C VAL A 276 3.12 14.37 9.39
N ASP A 277 2.17 13.50 9.02
CA ASP A 277 1.99 12.20 9.65
C ASP A 277 2.07 11.07 8.63
N GLY A 278 2.64 9.94 9.04
CA GLY A 278 2.85 8.78 8.18
C GLY A 278 2.24 7.53 8.80
N ILE A 279 1.47 6.79 8.02
CA ILE A 279 0.85 5.53 8.43
C ILE A 279 1.33 4.37 7.58
N GLU A 280 1.20 3.16 8.14
CA GLU A 280 1.53 1.92 7.45
C GLU A 280 0.57 1.60 6.31
N ALA A 281 1.07 0.86 5.33
CA ALA A 281 0.33 0.46 4.14
C ALA A 281 -0.89 -0.44 4.38
N LYS A 282 -1.07 -0.96 5.59
CA LYS A 282 -2.20 -1.82 5.96
C LYS A 282 -3.22 -1.10 6.84
N GLU A 283 -2.90 0.11 7.26
CA GLU A 283 -3.74 0.91 8.14
C GLU A 283 -4.36 2.07 7.37
N ASN A 284 -5.51 2.56 7.85
CA ASN A 284 -6.13 3.78 7.34
C ASN A 284 -5.91 4.92 8.33
N LYS A 285 -5.91 6.17 7.85
CA LYS A 285 -5.85 7.32 8.73
C LYS A 285 -7.12 7.34 9.59
N LYS A 286 -6.96 7.36 10.91
CA LYS A 286 -8.07 7.23 11.88
C LYS A 286 -8.79 8.54 12.20
N SER A 287 -8.44 9.62 11.50
CA SER A 287 -9.00 10.96 11.64
C SER A 287 -9.35 11.55 10.29
N ASP A 288 -10.30 12.48 10.30
CA ASP A 288 -10.65 13.25 9.11
C ASP A 288 -9.45 14.10 8.66
N PHE A 289 -9.37 14.36 7.36
CA PHE A 289 -8.20 14.99 6.77
C PHE A 289 -8.54 15.88 5.58
N LYS A 290 -7.82 17.00 5.49
CA LYS A 290 -7.82 17.91 4.34
C LYS A 290 -6.42 18.51 4.18
N GLY A 291 -5.78 18.24 3.05
CA GLY A 291 -4.39 18.62 2.84
C GLY A 291 -3.74 17.84 1.71
N TYR A 292 -2.43 17.62 1.81
CA TYR A 292 -1.67 16.87 0.82
C TYR A 292 -1.47 15.43 1.26
N PHE A 293 -1.80 14.50 0.39
CA PHE A 293 -1.52 13.09 0.57
C PHE A 293 -0.39 12.68 -0.39
N PHE A 294 0.53 11.84 0.04
CA PHE A 294 1.51 11.25 -0.86
C PHE A 294 2.03 9.92 -0.34
N ARG A 295 2.41 9.05 -1.28
CA ARG A 295 2.96 7.73 -0.99
C ARG A 295 4.46 7.73 -1.23
N VAL A 296 5.23 7.34 -0.22
CA VAL A 296 6.69 7.27 -0.29
C VAL A 296 7.20 5.83 -0.29
N ASN A 297 8.22 5.56 -1.10
CA ASN A 297 8.94 4.30 -1.14
C ASN A 297 10.37 4.48 -0.64
N LYS A 298 10.92 3.43 -0.03
CA LYS A 298 12.34 3.35 0.33
C LYS A 298 13.16 2.95 -0.90
N GLY A 299 14.05 3.82 -1.34
CA GLY A 299 15.05 3.54 -2.36
C GLY A 299 16.48 3.78 -1.83
N LYS A 300 17.41 4.13 -2.73
CA LYS A 300 18.68 4.77 -2.32
C LYS A 300 18.41 6.16 -1.75
N GLU A 301 17.43 6.82 -2.34
CA GLU A 301 16.78 8.05 -1.89
C GLU A 301 15.28 7.72 -1.73
N VAL A 302 14.55 8.54 -0.99
CA VAL A 302 13.11 8.39 -0.88
C VAL A 302 12.45 8.75 -2.20
N GLU A 303 11.54 7.91 -2.67
CA GLU A 303 10.77 8.14 -3.89
C GLU A 303 9.34 8.52 -3.50
N ILE A 304 8.82 9.61 -4.04
CA ILE A 304 7.39 9.94 -3.97
C ILE A 304 6.71 9.27 -5.16
N ALA A 305 6.00 8.16 -4.90
CA ALA A 305 5.43 7.29 -5.93
C ALA A 305 4.00 7.66 -6.34
N ASP A 306 3.26 8.35 -5.48
CA ASP A 306 1.94 8.90 -5.78
C ASP A 306 1.71 10.16 -4.93
N TYR A 307 0.90 11.08 -5.42
CA TYR A 307 0.55 12.30 -4.69
C TYR A 307 -0.88 12.75 -5.02
N ASP A 308 -1.49 13.47 -4.09
CA ASP A 308 -2.80 14.08 -4.29
C ASP A 308 -3.06 15.27 -3.37
N SER A 309 -4.06 16.09 -3.74
CA SER A 309 -4.63 17.11 -2.87
C SER A 309 -6.02 16.66 -2.41
N ILE A 310 -6.15 16.38 -1.11
CA ILE A 310 -7.36 15.84 -0.50
C ILE A 310 -8.21 16.97 0.04
N THR A 311 -9.41 17.12 -0.51
CA THR A 311 -10.37 18.16 -0.12
C THR A 311 -11.28 17.72 1.02
N ASP A 312 -11.62 16.43 1.09
CA ASP A 312 -12.44 15.81 2.12
C ASP A 312 -12.11 14.32 2.26
N TYR A 313 -11.42 13.94 3.34
CA TYR A 313 -11.29 12.55 3.79
C TYR A 313 -11.98 12.39 5.14
N ARG A 314 -12.90 11.43 5.23
CA ARG A 314 -13.60 11.12 6.48
C ARG A 314 -13.32 9.69 6.88
N TYR A 315 -12.74 9.50 8.06
CA TYR A 315 -12.48 8.14 8.54
C TYR A 315 -13.79 7.44 8.92
N LYS A 316 -14.70 8.15 9.59
CA LYS A 316 -16.00 7.65 10.02
C LYS A 316 -17.08 8.01 9.00
N PHE A 317 -17.92 7.04 8.67
CA PHE A 317 -19.07 7.31 7.81
C PHE A 317 -20.12 8.13 8.57
N LYS A 318 -20.78 9.08 7.88
CA LYS A 318 -21.93 9.84 8.43
C LYS A 318 -23.02 8.90 8.95
N ARG A 319 -23.24 7.79 8.24
CA ARG A 319 -24.15 6.71 8.62
C ARG A 319 -23.41 5.39 8.48
N ALA A 320 -23.45 4.57 9.54
CA ALA A 320 -22.84 3.24 9.49
C ALA A 320 -23.48 2.39 8.38
N ILE A 321 -22.64 1.64 7.66
CA ILE A 321 -23.06 0.73 6.61
C ILE A 321 -23.43 -0.60 7.28
N LYS A 322 -24.74 -0.80 7.48
CA LYS A 322 -25.29 -2.02 8.09
C LYS A 322 -25.44 -3.11 7.04
N ILE A 323 -24.75 -4.23 7.24
CA ILE A 323 -24.95 -5.44 6.44
C ILE A 323 -26.24 -6.10 6.92
N THR A 324 -27.27 -6.06 6.08
CA THR A 324 -28.52 -6.77 6.30
C THR A 324 -28.58 -7.92 5.31
N PRO A 325 -28.24 -9.17 5.73
CA PRO A 325 -28.13 -10.27 4.80
C PRO A 325 -29.47 -10.55 4.10
N ILE A 326 -29.43 -10.50 2.77
CA ILE A 326 -30.52 -10.90 1.88
C ILE A 326 -30.59 -12.42 1.88
N LEU A 327 -29.43 -13.06 1.68
CA LEU A 327 -29.24 -14.49 1.72
C LEU A 327 -28.70 -14.89 3.09
N LYS A 328 -29.45 -15.72 3.84
CA LYS A 328 -29.16 -16.00 5.26
C LYS A 328 -28.67 -17.42 5.56
N GLN A 329 -28.91 -18.36 4.65
CA GLN A 329 -28.59 -19.77 4.83
C GLN A 329 -27.54 -20.19 3.81
N GLY A 330 -26.55 -20.94 4.27
CA GLY A 330 -25.50 -21.51 3.42
C GLY A 330 -25.65 -23.01 3.27
N PHE A 331 -24.72 -23.60 2.53
CA PHE A 331 -24.61 -25.03 2.31
C PHE A 331 -23.74 -25.66 3.42
N GLY A 332 -24.22 -26.72 4.07
CA GLY A 332 -23.48 -27.45 5.10
C GLY A 332 -23.55 -26.82 6.51
N LYS A 333 -22.91 -27.48 7.49
CA LYS A 333 -23.02 -27.14 8.93
C LYS A 333 -22.15 -25.98 9.40
N GLU A 334 -21.06 -25.62 8.68
CA GLU A 334 -20.06 -24.63 9.12
C GLU A 334 -20.13 -23.28 8.37
N PHE A 335 -21.32 -22.84 7.99
CA PHE A 335 -21.46 -21.57 7.27
C PHE A 335 -21.40 -20.35 8.20
N ILE A 336 -20.39 -19.51 8.00
CA ILE A 336 -20.27 -18.22 8.69
C ILE A 336 -20.85 -17.11 7.79
N LEU A 337 -22.04 -16.64 8.16
CA LEU A 337 -22.72 -15.55 7.48
C LEU A 337 -22.06 -14.21 7.82
N ILE A 338 -21.80 -13.39 6.80
CA ILE A 338 -21.35 -12.02 7.00
C ILE A 338 -22.45 -11.20 7.70
N ARG A 339 -22.08 -10.55 8.81
CA ARG A 339 -22.94 -9.67 9.59
C ARG A 339 -22.11 -8.51 10.13
N GLY A 340 -22.80 -7.47 10.59
CA GLY A 340 -22.21 -6.35 11.31
C GLY A 340 -22.49 -5.00 10.67
N ASN A 341 -21.96 -3.97 11.32
CA ASN A 341 -22.08 -2.58 10.89
C ASN A 341 -20.67 -2.04 10.67
N MET A 342 -20.37 -1.56 9.48
CA MET A 342 -19.11 -0.89 9.18
C MET A 342 -19.28 0.60 9.48
N LYS A 343 -18.55 1.10 10.48
CA LYS A 343 -18.62 2.47 10.98
C LYS A 343 -17.56 3.38 10.35
N ASN A 344 -16.49 2.80 9.82
CA ASN A 344 -15.33 3.53 9.31
C ASN A 344 -14.69 2.83 8.10
N ILE A 345 -13.79 3.54 7.42
CA ILE A 345 -13.06 3.07 6.24
C ILE A 345 -12.25 1.79 6.52
N SER A 346 -11.68 1.63 7.72
CA SER A 346 -10.89 0.43 8.04
C SER A 346 -11.75 -0.82 7.98
N GLU A 347 -12.89 -0.82 8.69
CA GLU A 347 -13.84 -1.93 8.72
C GLU A 347 -14.37 -2.26 7.31
N LEU A 348 -14.67 -1.23 6.53
CA LEU A 348 -15.06 -1.39 5.13
C LEU A 348 -13.95 -2.05 4.29
N SER A 349 -12.73 -1.52 4.37
CA SER A 349 -11.59 -2.02 3.58
C SER A 349 -11.28 -3.48 3.92
N ASP A 350 -11.36 -3.86 5.20
CA ASP A 350 -11.13 -5.21 5.66
C ASP A 350 -12.22 -6.16 5.14
N LYS A 351 -13.48 -5.72 5.13
CA LYS A 351 -14.58 -6.53 4.60
C LYS A 351 -14.52 -6.72 3.09
N VAL A 352 -14.20 -5.69 2.33
CA VAL A 352 -13.98 -5.81 0.88
C VAL A 352 -12.80 -6.75 0.59
N ASN A 353 -11.69 -6.56 1.31
CA ASN A 353 -10.49 -7.37 1.17
C ASN A 353 -10.75 -8.85 1.47
N GLU A 354 -11.50 -9.14 2.53
CA GLU A 354 -11.88 -10.50 2.94
C GLU A 354 -12.81 -11.17 1.92
N VAL A 355 -13.94 -10.54 1.60
CA VAL A 355 -15.05 -11.16 0.87
C VAL A 355 -14.77 -11.31 -0.62
N PHE A 356 -14.15 -10.30 -1.24
CA PHE A 356 -13.93 -10.29 -2.69
C PHE A 356 -12.54 -10.76 -3.09
N PHE A 357 -11.52 -10.51 -2.25
CA PHE A 357 -10.11 -10.67 -2.65
C PHE A 357 -9.33 -11.68 -1.82
N ASN A 358 -9.97 -12.52 -1.01
CA ASN A 358 -9.30 -13.54 -0.19
C ASN A 358 -8.15 -12.95 0.68
N LYS A 359 -8.30 -11.71 1.13
CA LYS A 359 -7.31 -10.93 1.89
C LYS A 359 -6.08 -10.44 1.08
N TYR A 360 -6.08 -10.54 -0.25
CA TYR A 360 -4.97 -10.11 -1.11
C TYR A 360 -5.01 -8.63 -1.52
N LEU A 361 -6.12 -7.90 -1.39
CA LEU A 361 -6.21 -6.51 -1.86
C LEU A 361 -5.28 -5.58 -1.08
N LYS A 362 -5.38 -5.55 0.26
CA LYS A 362 -4.66 -4.57 1.10
C LYS A 362 -3.13 -4.69 1.01
N SER A 363 -2.61 -5.89 0.79
CA SER A 363 -1.17 -6.13 0.64
C SER A 363 -0.65 -5.95 -0.78
N ASN A 364 -1.53 -5.75 -1.78
CA ASN A 364 -1.14 -5.77 -3.19
C ASN A 364 -1.64 -4.58 -4.01
N PHE A 365 -1.84 -3.41 -3.39
CA PHE A 365 -2.16 -2.18 -4.13
C PHE A 365 -1.09 -1.80 -5.16
N PHE A 366 0.19 -2.04 -4.85
CA PHE A 366 1.34 -1.63 -5.67
C PHE A 366 2.31 -2.76 -6.01
N THR A 367 2.02 -4.00 -5.58
CA THR A 367 2.86 -5.17 -5.90
C THR A 367 2.84 -5.46 -7.40
N GLU A 368 3.98 -5.82 -8.00
CA GLU A 368 4.02 -6.24 -9.40
C GLU A 368 3.22 -7.53 -9.62
N ALA A 369 2.59 -7.67 -10.79
CA ALA A 369 1.69 -8.79 -11.07
C ALA A 369 2.35 -10.18 -10.92
N LYS A 370 3.64 -10.29 -11.23
CA LYS A 370 4.43 -11.52 -11.11
C LYS A 370 4.65 -11.97 -9.66
N ASP A 371 4.68 -11.02 -8.72
CA ASP A 371 4.98 -11.28 -7.30
C ASP A 371 3.72 -11.61 -6.48
N ILE A 372 2.53 -11.43 -7.07
CA ILE A 372 1.25 -11.74 -6.42
C ILE A 372 0.98 -13.25 -6.51
N LYS A 373 1.14 -13.93 -5.37
CA LYS A 373 0.89 -15.38 -5.17
C LYS A 373 -0.59 -15.70 -4.95
N LEU A 374 -1.43 -15.34 -5.92
CA LEU A 374 -2.88 -15.63 -5.93
C LEU A 374 -3.20 -16.58 -7.09
N ASN A 375 -3.73 -17.75 -6.78
CA ASN A 375 -3.95 -18.83 -7.75
C ASN A 375 -5.24 -18.65 -8.56
N ASP A 376 -6.25 -17.98 -8.01
CA ASP A 376 -7.50 -17.71 -8.71
C ASP A 376 -7.29 -16.58 -9.74
N SER A 377 -7.30 -16.95 -11.02
CA SER A 377 -6.99 -16.05 -12.13
C SER A 377 -7.99 -14.90 -12.26
N LYS A 378 -9.30 -15.16 -12.09
CA LYS A 378 -10.34 -14.12 -12.18
C LYS A 378 -10.25 -13.15 -11.00
N VAL A 379 -9.96 -13.63 -9.79
CA VAL A 379 -9.71 -12.76 -8.63
C VAL A 379 -8.43 -11.94 -8.84
N LYS A 380 -7.37 -12.54 -9.37
CA LYS A 380 -6.11 -11.83 -9.67
C LYS A 380 -6.28 -10.77 -10.74
N GLU A 381 -6.98 -11.08 -11.82
CA GLU A 381 -7.33 -10.11 -12.88
C GLU A 381 -8.12 -8.94 -12.30
N SER A 382 -9.17 -9.22 -11.52
CA SER A 382 -10.00 -8.19 -10.88
C SER A 382 -9.17 -7.32 -9.93
N LEU A 383 -8.28 -7.93 -9.13
CA LEU A 383 -7.38 -7.20 -8.23
C LEU A 383 -6.50 -6.24 -9.03
N LEU A 384 -5.81 -6.72 -10.07
CA LEU A 384 -4.90 -5.89 -10.86
C LEU A 384 -5.63 -4.75 -11.57
N LYS A 385 -6.84 -5.02 -12.09
CA LYS A 385 -7.66 -4.07 -12.82
C LYS A 385 -8.24 -2.96 -11.94
N TYR A 386 -8.69 -3.29 -10.73
CA TYR A 386 -9.51 -2.39 -9.92
C TYR A 386 -8.83 -1.87 -8.64
N ARG A 387 -7.66 -2.39 -8.25
CA ARG A 387 -6.98 -2.00 -6.99
C ARG A 387 -6.74 -0.50 -6.84
N TYR A 388 -6.52 0.24 -7.93
CA TYR A 388 -6.30 1.70 -7.85
C TYR A 388 -7.56 2.45 -7.37
N GLY A 389 -8.76 2.02 -7.78
CA GLY A 389 -10.01 2.59 -7.28
C GLY A 389 -10.21 2.34 -5.79
N PHE A 390 -9.87 1.14 -5.31
CA PHE A 390 -9.92 0.86 -3.87
C PHE A 390 -8.86 1.64 -3.08
N TYR A 391 -7.67 1.81 -3.64
CA TYR A 391 -6.62 2.63 -3.03
C TYR A 391 -7.06 4.08 -2.86
N THR A 392 -7.59 4.71 -3.92
CA THR A 392 -8.11 6.08 -3.87
C THR A 392 -9.27 6.19 -2.88
N TRP A 393 -10.19 5.23 -2.85
CA TRP A 393 -11.27 5.26 -1.85
C TRP A 393 -10.74 5.13 -0.41
N PHE A 394 -9.92 4.13 -0.11
CA PHE A 394 -9.55 3.80 1.26
C PHE A 394 -8.50 4.76 1.87
N TYR A 395 -7.67 5.40 1.04
CA TYR A 395 -6.59 6.27 1.53
C TYR A 395 -6.77 7.74 1.17
N LYS A 396 -7.55 8.05 0.13
CA LYS A 396 -7.80 9.43 -0.31
C LYS A 396 -9.25 9.88 -0.11
N GLY A 397 -10.16 8.94 0.18
CA GLY A 397 -11.59 9.24 0.39
C GLY A 397 -12.39 9.34 -0.91
N GLU A 398 -11.80 9.04 -2.06
CA GLU A 398 -12.44 9.19 -3.37
C GLU A 398 -13.09 7.88 -3.83
N GLU A 399 -14.42 7.82 -3.79
CA GLU A 399 -15.17 6.60 -4.12
C GLU A 399 -15.67 6.53 -5.57
N LEU A 400 -15.44 7.56 -6.39
CA LEU A 400 -15.99 7.69 -7.74
C LEU A 400 -15.62 6.51 -8.65
N LEU A 401 -14.34 6.12 -8.64
CA LEU A 401 -13.87 4.99 -9.45
C LEU A 401 -14.56 3.69 -9.02
N VAL A 402 -14.66 3.45 -7.70
CA VAL A 402 -15.29 2.25 -7.16
C VAL A 402 -16.76 2.21 -7.53
N LYS A 403 -17.50 3.31 -7.38
CA LYS A 403 -18.89 3.43 -7.84
C LYS A 403 -19.04 3.01 -9.30
N GLY A 404 -18.11 3.43 -10.17
CA GLY A 404 -18.14 3.13 -11.60
C GLY A 404 -17.96 1.65 -11.95
N PHE A 405 -17.17 0.87 -11.20
CA PHE A 405 -16.93 -0.55 -11.51
C PHE A 405 -17.54 -1.54 -10.52
N TRP A 406 -18.09 -1.10 -9.38
CA TRP A 406 -18.53 -1.97 -8.29
C TRP A 406 -19.49 -3.05 -8.77
N ASN A 407 -20.52 -2.65 -9.53
CA ASN A 407 -21.53 -3.55 -10.05
C ASN A 407 -20.90 -4.63 -10.94
N LYS A 408 -20.09 -4.25 -11.94
CA LYS A 408 -19.48 -5.23 -12.85
C LYS A 408 -18.51 -6.17 -12.12
N MET A 409 -17.57 -5.60 -11.37
CA MET A 409 -16.52 -6.37 -10.68
C MET A 409 -17.11 -7.38 -9.69
N THR A 410 -18.05 -6.95 -8.84
CA THR A 410 -18.58 -7.85 -7.81
C THR A 410 -19.44 -8.95 -8.40
N LEU A 411 -20.10 -8.72 -9.54
CA LEU A 411 -20.85 -9.75 -10.27
C LEU A 411 -19.89 -10.79 -10.88
N ASP A 412 -18.81 -10.34 -11.52
CA ASP A 412 -17.80 -11.24 -12.11
C ASP A 412 -17.16 -12.14 -11.03
N LEU A 413 -16.81 -11.56 -9.87
CA LEU A 413 -16.22 -12.29 -8.73
C LEU A 413 -17.22 -13.23 -8.04
N LEU A 414 -18.50 -12.86 -8.03
CA LEU A 414 -19.59 -13.67 -7.52
C LEU A 414 -19.80 -14.91 -8.40
N CYS A 415 -19.94 -14.71 -9.71
CA CYS A 415 -20.02 -15.80 -10.69
C CYS A 415 -18.80 -16.72 -10.61
N ASN A 416 -17.58 -16.16 -10.50
CA ASN A 416 -16.37 -16.96 -10.30
C ASN A 416 -16.42 -17.85 -9.04
N SER A 417 -16.91 -17.32 -7.93
CA SER A 417 -17.03 -18.12 -6.70
C SER A 417 -18.05 -19.24 -6.86
N ILE A 418 -19.15 -18.99 -7.58
CA ILE A 418 -20.11 -20.03 -7.95
C ILE A 418 -19.43 -21.09 -8.82
N ASP A 419 -18.84 -20.71 -9.96
CA ASP A 419 -18.18 -21.63 -10.91
C ASP A 419 -17.18 -22.57 -10.22
N ASN A 420 -16.44 -22.05 -9.24
CA ASN A 420 -15.43 -22.79 -8.47
C ASN A 420 -15.98 -23.61 -7.30
N GLY A 421 -17.31 -23.77 -7.16
CA GLY A 421 -17.91 -24.56 -6.08
C GLY A 421 -18.04 -23.84 -4.74
N ASN A 422 -17.67 -22.56 -4.64
CA ASN A 422 -17.59 -21.82 -3.39
C ASN A 422 -18.90 -21.06 -3.07
N ALA A 423 -20.05 -21.75 -3.03
CA ALA A 423 -21.37 -21.13 -2.84
C ALA A 423 -21.50 -20.33 -1.53
N ASN A 424 -20.91 -20.80 -0.42
CA ASN A 424 -20.93 -20.06 0.84
C ASN A 424 -20.20 -18.71 0.75
N LYS A 425 -19.11 -18.67 -0.02
CA LYS A 425 -18.42 -17.41 -0.34
C LYS A 425 -19.30 -16.53 -1.24
N ALA A 426 -19.96 -17.11 -2.25
CA ALA A 426 -20.88 -16.41 -3.13
C ALA A 426 -22.03 -15.76 -2.36
N ILE A 427 -22.60 -16.42 -1.35
CA ILE A 427 -23.62 -15.84 -0.46
C ILE A 427 -23.11 -14.58 0.25
N ASN A 428 -21.91 -14.65 0.83
CA ASN A 428 -21.32 -13.49 1.52
C ASN A 428 -20.97 -12.36 0.53
N GLN A 429 -20.51 -12.70 -0.68
CA GLN A 429 -20.28 -11.73 -1.77
C GLN A 429 -21.56 -11.05 -2.21
N PHE A 430 -22.65 -11.80 -2.41
CA PHE A 430 -23.97 -11.28 -2.78
C PHE A 430 -24.48 -10.28 -1.73
N ASN A 431 -24.42 -10.66 -0.45
CA ASN A 431 -24.84 -9.80 0.64
C ASN A 431 -24.02 -8.49 0.72
N LEU A 432 -22.70 -8.56 0.59
CA LEU A 432 -21.85 -7.36 0.64
C LEU A 432 -22.00 -6.49 -0.62
N ARG A 433 -22.11 -7.10 -1.80
CA ARG A 433 -22.37 -6.44 -3.09
C ARG A 433 -23.57 -5.50 -2.98
N HIS A 434 -24.73 -6.04 -2.59
CA HIS A 434 -25.94 -5.25 -2.51
C HIS A 434 -25.94 -4.27 -1.34
N THR A 435 -25.30 -4.61 -0.20
CA THR A 435 -25.11 -3.65 0.89
C THR A 435 -24.37 -2.40 0.42
N LEU A 436 -23.37 -2.54 -0.44
CA LEU A 436 -22.58 -1.41 -0.94
C LEU A 436 -23.19 -0.73 -2.17
N LEU A 437 -23.92 -1.45 -3.02
CA LEU A 437 -24.78 -0.82 -4.04
C LEU A 437 -25.81 0.10 -3.38
N ASP A 438 -26.46 -0.36 -2.32
CA ASP A 438 -27.37 0.44 -1.49
C ASP A 438 -26.68 1.66 -0.89
N TYR A 439 -25.43 1.51 -0.41
CA TYR A 439 -24.67 2.62 0.16
C TYR A 439 -24.40 3.70 -0.90
N PHE A 440 -23.98 3.31 -2.11
CA PHE A 440 -23.75 4.23 -3.22
C PHE A 440 -25.06 4.86 -3.72
N ASN A 441 -26.15 4.10 -3.75
CA ASN A 441 -27.46 4.55 -4.25
C ASN A 441 -28.29 5.32 -3.22
N LYS A 442 -28.04 5.21 -1.91
CA LYS A 442 -28.79 6.02 -0.90
C LYS A 442 -28.46 7.51 -0.97
N GLU A 443 -27.44 7.90 -1.72
CA GLU A 443 -27.23 9.28 -2.15
C GLU A 443 -28.25 9.73 -3.24
N SER A 444 -28.91 8.78 -3.92
CA SER A 444 -29.89 8.96 -4.99
C SER A 444 -31.14 8.06 -4.78
N ARG A 445 -32.14 8.57 -4.05
CA ARG A 445 -33.47 7.98 -3.71
C ARG A 445 -33.95 6.81 -4.60
N GLY A 446 -33.53 5.57 -4.30
CA GLY A 446 -33.99 4.34 -4.97
C GLY A 446 -34.41 3.25 -3.99
N GLU A 447 -35.21 2.29 -4.46
CA GLU A 447 -35.69 1.14 -3.67
C GLU A 447 -34.56 0.17 -3.28
N ASN A 448 -34.72 -0.50 -2.14
CA ASN A 448 -33.73 -1.38 -1.55
C ASN A 448 -33.81 -2.80 -2.13
N MET A 449 -32.74 -3.30 -2.76
CA MET A 449 -32.70 -4.65 -3.37
C MET A 449 -33.05 -5.78 -2.39
N ALA A 450 -32.76 -5.61 -1.10
CA ALA A 450 -33.13 -6.61 -0.08
C ALA A 450 -34.65 -6.75 0.05
N ASN A 451 -35.38 -5.64 -0.10
CA ASN A 451 -36.85 -5.67 -0.08
C ASN A 451 -37.40 -6.30 -1.36
N THR A 452 -36.83 -5.95 -2.52
CA THR A 452 -37.20 -6.51 -3.83
C THR A 452 -37.06 -8.04 -3.84
N ILE A 453 -35.91 -8.59 -3.46
CA ILE A 453 -35.70 -10.05 -3.42
C ILE A 453 -36.62 -10.72 -2.40
N LYS A 454 -36.86 -10.09 -1.25
CA LYS A 454 -37.79 -10.63 -0.24
C LYS A 454 -39.22 -10.69 -0.77
N TYR A 455 -39.66 -9.65 -1.48
CA TYR A 455 -40.97 -9.57 -2.11
C TYR A 455 -41.12 -10.64 -3.20
N ILE A 456 -40.19 -10.67 -4.17
CA ILE A 456 -40.16 -11.69 -5.24
C ILE A 456 -40.22 -13.11 -4.65
N ARG A 457 -39.39 -13.40 -3.64
CA ARG A 457 -39.37 -14.73 -3.02
C ARG A 457 -40.71 -15.09 -2.37
N LYS A 458 -41.36 -14.13 -1.71
CA LYS A 458 -42.67 -14.33 -1.07
C LYS A 458 -43.73 -14.62 -2.13
N ASN A 459 -43.80 -13.81 -3.19
CA ASN A 459 -44.77 -13.99 -4.26
C ASN A 459 -44.60 -15.34 -4.96
N VAL A 460 -43.36 -15.70 -5.32
CA VAL A 460 -43.08 -17.00 -5.94
C VAL A 460 -43.48 -18.15 -5.01
N ASP A 461 -43.19 -18.06 -3.71
CA ASP A 461 -43.60 -19.06 -2.72
C ASP A 461 -45.12 -19.21 -2.64
N GLU A 462 -45.88 -18.11 -2.63
CA GLU A 462 -47.35 -18.14 -2.65
C GLU A 462 -47.88 -18.80 -3.94
N LYS A 463 -47.39 -18.38 -5.12
CA LYS A 463 -47.85 -18.88 -6.43
C LYS A 463 -47.57 -20.37 -6.63
N ILE A 464 -46.39 -20.87 -6.25
CA ILE A 464 -46.08 -22.30 -6.40
C ILE A 464 -46.87 -23.18 -5.45
N ASN A 465 -47.45 -22.62 -4.38
CA ASN A 465 -48.24 -23.37 -3.41
C ASN A 465 -49.72 -23.53 -3.79
N ILE A 466 -50.18 -22.93 -4.90
CA ILE A 466 -51.56 -23.02 -5.38
C ILE A 466 -51.86 -24.44 -5.89
N LYS A 467 -52.79 -25.15 -5.24
CA LYS A 467 -53.21 -26.51 -5.62
C LYS A 467 -54.22 -26.50 -6.79
N GLU A 468 -55.14 -25.54 -6.81
CA GLU A 468 -56.13 -25.34 -7.87
C GLU A 468 -56.10 -23.87 -8.33
N ASP A 469 -55.66 -23.63 -9.55
CA ASP A 469 -55.52 -22.28 -10.09
C ASP A 469 -56.77 -21.83 -10.87
N LYS A 470 -57.83 -21.50 -10.14
CA LYS A 470 -59.13 -21.09 -10.73
C LYS A 470 -59.11 -19.67 -11.30
N ASP A 471 -58.19 -18.83 -10.84
CA ASP A 471 -58.14 -17.40 -11.14
C ASP A 471 -56.88 -16.98 -11.94
N TYR A 472 -56.16 -17.93 -12.54
CA TYR A 472 -54.91 -17.68 -13.28
C TYR A 472 -53.84 -16.93 -12.44
N LYS A 473 -53.72 -17.28 -11.16
CA LYS A 473 -52.79 -16.68 -10.20
C LYS A 473 -51.37 -17.23 -10.34
N VAL A 474 -51.17 -18.36 -11.01
CA VAL A 474 -49.84 -18.97 -11.23
C VAL A 474 -49.15 -18.32 -12.45
N GLU A 475 -49.03 -16.99 -12.44
CA GLU A 475 -48.43 -16.21 -13.52
C GLU A 475 -47.30 -15.31 -13.00
N ILE A 476 -46.30 -15.08 -13.86
CA ILE A 476 -45.23 -14.12 -13.58
C ILE A 476 -45.78 -12.71 -13.79
N GLU A 477 -45.68 -11.88 -12.76
CA GLU A 477 -46.14 -10.48 -12.82
C GLU A 477 -44.96 -9.52 -13.06
N GLU A 478 -43.76 -9.90 -12.62
CA GLU A 478 -42.55 -9.09 -12.73
C GLU A 478 -41.37 -9.90 -13.29
N VAL A 479 -40.55 -9.26 -14.11
CA VAL A 479 -39.35 -9.86 -14.74
C VAL A 479 -38.39 -10.47 -13.68
N GLY A 480 -38.31 -9.87 -12.49
CA GLY A 480 -37.52 -10.39 -11.38
C GLY A 480 -38.02 -11.75 -10.86
N GLU A 481 -39.34 -11.96 -10.81
CA GLU A 481 -39.93 -13.25 -10.44
C GLU A 481 -39.54 -14.34 -11.43
N TYR A 482 -39.56 -14.00 -12.73
CA TYR A 482 -39.17 -14.92 -13.80
C TYR A 482 -37.73 -15.45 -13.61
N TYR A 483 -36.77 -14.54 -13.49
CA TYR A 483 -35.37 -14.90 -13.33
C TYR A 483 -35.08 -15.55 -11.96
N PHE A 484 -35.80 -15.18 -10.91
CA PHE A 484 -35.73 -15.86 -9.62
C PHE A 484 -36.23 -17.31 -9.69
N CYS A 485 -37.34 -17.57 -10.38
CA CYS A 485 -37.86 -18.92 -10.64
C CYS A 485 -36.84 -19.77 -11.40
N ILE A 486 -36.16 -19.22 -12.41
CA ILE A 486 -35.07 -19.90 -13.11
C ILE A 486 -33.97 -20.34 -12.13
N GLY A 487 -33.55 -19.44 -11.22
CA GLY A 487 -32.57 -19.76 -10.18
C GLY A 487 -33.01 -20.90 -9.26
N GLN A 488 -34.25 -20.86 -8.79
CA GLN A 488 -34.84 -21.90 -7.93
C GLN A 488 -34.93 -23.26 -8.64
N LEU A 489 -35.29 -23.26 -9.93
CA LEU A 489 -35.31 -24.47 -10.74
C LEU A 489 -33.90 -25.05 -10.96
N LEU A 490 -32.90 -24.20 -11.20
CA LEU A 490 -31.50 -24.62 -11.29
C LEU A 490 -30.99 -25.24 -9.99
N GLN A 491 -31.40 -24.69 -8.85
CA GLN A 491 -31.08 -25.26 -7.54
C GLN A 491 -31.72 -26.63 -7.33
N TYR A 492 -32.97 -26.80 -7.77
CA TYR A 492 -33.65 -28.08 -7.75
C TYR A 492 -32.96 -29.12 -8.66
N PHE A 493 -32.55 -28.75 -9.87
CA PHE A 493 -31.76 -29.67 -10.70
C PHE A 493 -30.41 -30.03 -10.06
N TYR A 494 -29.79 -29.10 -9.34
CA TYR A 494 -28.57 -29.36 -8.60
C TYR A 494 -28.75 -30.39 -7.47
N SER A 495 -29.85 -30.32 -6.72
CA SER A 495 -30.12 -31.29 -5.65
C SER A 495 -30.37 -32.70 -6.17
N LEU A 496 -30.96 -32.84 -7.38
CA LEU A 496 -31.19 -34.13 -8.03
C LEU A 496 -29.90 -34.81 -8.52
N ASN A 497 -28.82 -34.05 -8.71
CA ASN A 497 -27.54 -34.60 -9.13
C ASN A 497 -26.96 -35.51 -8.03
N LYS A 498 -26.78 -36.81 -8.31
CA LYS A 498 -26.22 -37.81 -7.39
C LYS A 498 -24.69 -38.02 -7.55
N SER A 499 -24.02 -37.25 -8.41
CA SER A 499 -22.57 -37.33 -8.57
C SER A 499 -21.83 -37.05 -7.25
N SER A 500 -20.75 -37.79 -7.00
CA SER A 500 -19.83 -37.54 -5.89
C SER A 500 -19.05 -36.22 -6.04
N SER A 501 -18.89 -35.72 -7.27
CA SER A 501 -18.23 -34.46 -7.61
C SER A 501 -19.24 -33.44 -8.14
N LYS A 502 -20.10 -32.90 -7.27
CA LYS A 502 -21.04 -31.83 -7.64
C LYS A 502 -20.26 -30.52 -7.79
N ASN A 503 -20.40 -29.86 -8.94
CA ASN A 503 -19.88 -28.51 -9.16
C ASN A 503 -20.99 -27.62 -9.73
N PHE A 504 -20.82 -26.30 -9.61
CA PHE A 504 -21.80 -25.33 -10.10
C PHE A 504 -21.53 -24.85 -11.53
N SER A 505 -20.57 -25.45 -12.23
CA SER A 505 -20.17 -25.03 -13.60
C SER A 505 -21.33 -25.11 -14.60
N PHE A 506 -22.34 -25.95 -14.33
CA PHE A 506 -23.55 -26.07 -15.15
C PHE A 506 -24.43 -24.81 -15.15
N LEU A 507 -24.21 -23.86 -14.22
CA LEU A 507 -24.91 -22.58 -14.19
C LEU A 507 -24.36 -21.58 -15.21
N SER A 508 -23.06 -21.64 -15.52
CA SER A 508 -22.39 -20.70 -16.42
C SER A 508 -23.10 -20.54 -17.78
N PRO A 509 -23.55 -21.61 -18.45
CA PRO A 509 -24.30 -21.47 -19.71
C PRO A 509 -25.61 -20.70 -19.59
N VAL A 510 -26.24 -20.67 -18.41
CA VAL A 510 -27.46 -19.90 -18.15
C VAL A 510 -27.11 -18.47 -17.78
N LEU A 511 -26.15 -18.27 -16.87
CA LEU A 511 -25.70 -16.95 -16.44
C LEU A 511 -25.03 -16.13 -17.56
N ASN A 512 -24.54 -16.79 -18.61
CA ASN A 512 -23.91 -16.14 -19.77
C ASN A 512 -24.80 -16.12 -21.01
N ALA A 513 -26.06 -16.55 -20.90
CA ALA A 513 -27.00 -16.44 -22.00
C ALA A 513 -27.27 -14.96 -22.34
N SER A 514 -27.40 -14.67 -23.63
CA SER A 514 -27.76 -13.34 -24.16
C SER A 514 -29.25 -13.06 -24.10
N ASP A 515 -30.08 -14.10 -24.11
CA ASP A 515 -31.52 -14.01 -24.32
C ASP A 515 -32.29 -15.15 -23.66
N ASP A 516 -33.59 -14.92 -23.46
CA ASP A 516 -34.57 -15.84 -22.88
C ASP A 516 -34.63 -17.21 -23.59
N LYS A 517 -34.58 -17.20 -24.93
CA LYS A 517 -34.67 -18.42 -25.74
C LYS A 517 -33.52 -19.36 -25.42
N THR A 518 -32.31 -18.81 -25.32
CA THR A 518 -31.10 -19.56 -24.94
C THR A 518 -31.22 -20.11 -23.52
N VAL A 519 -31.71 -19.31 -22.56
CA VAL A 519 -31.95 -19.75 -21.18
C VAL A 519 -32.90 -20.95 -21.14
N LYS A 520 -34.08 -20.85 -21.78
CA LYS A 520 -35.08 -21.92 -21.83
C LYS A 520 -34.54 -23.18 -22.49
N GLU A 521 -33.74 -23.05 -23.55
CA GLU A 521 -33.11 -24.22 -24.18
C GLU A 521 -32.17 -24.96 -23.21
N LYS A 522 -31.35 -24.23 -22.43
CA LYS A 522 -30.49 -24.85 -21.41
C LYS A 522 -31.31 -25.51 -20.31
N LEU A 523 -32.39 -24.87 -19.84
CA LEU A 523 -33.29 -25.44 -18.83
C LEU A 523 -33.98 -26.72 -19.32
N ARG A 524 -34.46 -26.75 -20.57
CA ARG A 524 -35.05 -27.95 -21.19
C ARG A 524 -34.06 -29.11 -21.23
N ARG A 525 -32.79 -28.85 -21.57
CA ARG A 525 -31.73 -29.88 -21.55
C ARG A 525 -31.50 -30.43 -20.14
N LEU A 526 -31.52 -29.58 -19.11
CA LEU A 526 -31.40 -30.00 -17.70
C LEU A 526 -32.63 -30.80 -17.26
N PHE A 527 -33.84 -30.38 -17.64
CA PHE A 527 -35.07 -31.11 -17.37
C PHE A 527 -35.01 -32.53 -17.94
N ILE A 528 -34.67 -32.69 -19.23
CA ILE A 528 -34.52 -34.00 -19.88
C ILE A 528 -33.50 -34.86 -19.11
N LYS A 529 -32.34 -34.27 -18.79
CA LYS A 529 -31.26 -34.96 -18.07
C LYS A 529 -31.69 -35.51 -16.71
N TYR A 530 -32.49 -34.76 -15.95
CA TYR A 530 -32.90 -35.13 -14.59
C TYR A 530 -34.31 -35.72 -14.50
N SER A 531 -35.02 -35.86 -15.63
CA SER A 531 -36.41 -36.32 -15.70
C SER A 531 -36.69 -37.59 -14.90
N TYR A 532 -35.76 -38.56 -14.89
CA TYR A 532 -35.84 -39.81 -14.13
C TYR A 532 -35.93 -39.64 -12.60
N ALA A 533 -35.53 -38.48 -12.06
CA ALA A 533 -35.47 -38.21 -10.62
C ALA A 533 -36.45 -37.13 -10.15
N ILE A 534 -37.14 -36.45 -11.07
CA ILE A 534 -38.11 -35.40 -10.74
C ILE A 534 -39.35 -36.07 -10.13
N LYS A 535 -39.72 -35.65 -8.92
CA LYS A 535 -40.99 -36.07 -8.29
C LYS A 535 -42.10 -35.13 -8.76
N SER A 536 -43.23 -35.71 -9.18
CA SER A 536 -44.43 -34.94 -9.50
C SER A 536 -44.91 -34.21 -8.25
N SER A 537 -44.84 -32.89 -8.25
CA SER A 537 -45.34 -32.02 -7.18
C SER A 537 -45.90 -30.75 -7.81
N PHE A 538 -47.01 -30.26 -7.27
CA PHE A 538 -47.64 -29.01 -7.74
C PHE A 538 -46.66 -27.84 -7.71
N ARG A 539 -45.78 -27.77 -6.69
CA ARG A 539 -44.73 -26.73 -6.60
C ARG A 539 -43.78 -26.74 -7.79
N PHE A 540 -43.27 -27.91 -8.17
CA PHE A 540 -42.40 -28.04 -9.34
C PHE A 540 -43.17 -27.70 -10.62
N SER A 541 -44.37 -28.26 -10.78
CA SER A 541 -45.20 -28.05 -11.97
C SER A 541 -45.54 -26.57 -12.19
N ASN A 542 -45.98 -25.88 -11.14
CA ASN A 542 -46.31 -24.45 -11.16
C ASN A 542 -45.09 -23.59 -11.48
N MET A 543 -43.94 -23.86 -10.84
CA MET A 543 -42.69 -23.14 -11.14
C MET A 543 -42.24 -23.35 -12.59
N TYR A 544 -42.29 -24.58 -13.07
CA TYR A 544 -41.92 -24.90 -14.44
C TYR A 544 -42.89 -24.28 -15.46
N TYR A 545 -44.20 -24.28 -15.16
CA TYR A 545 -45.22 -23.59 -15.94
C TYR A 545 -44.95 -22.09 -16.05
N MET A 546 -44.76 -21.39 -14.92
CA MET A 546 -44.46 -19.95 -14.89
C MET A 546 -43.25 -19.60 -15.78
N ILE A 547 -42.21 -20.43 -15.78
CA ILE A 547 -41.01 -20.22 -16.61
C ILE A 547 -41.31 -20.44 -18.11
N LEU A 548 -42.14 -21.41 -18.46
CA LEU A 548 -42.45 -21.72 -19.86
C LEU A 548 -43.45 -20.73 -20.46
N ALA A 549 -44.42 -20.27 -19.67
CA ALA A 549 -45.49 -19.37 -20.09
C ALA A 549 -45.00 -17.92 -20.26
N TYR A 550 -44.03 -17.49 -19.46
CA TYR A 550 -43.48 -16.13 -19.54
C TYR A 550 -42.41 -16.00 -20.62
N SER A 551 -42.33 -14.86 -21.30
CA SER A 551 -41.22 -14.53 -22.22
C SER A 551 -40.66 -13.14 -21.89
N SER A 552 -39.35 -13.06 -21.69
CA SER A 552 -38.66 -11.80 -21.41
C SER A 552 -38.00 -11.24 -22.67
N GLU A 553 -38.20 -9.95 -22.95
CA GLU A 553 -37.45 -9.21 -23.97
C GLU A 553 -36.24 -8.46 -23.38
N ASN A 554 -36.05 -8.52 -22.06
CA ASN A 554 -34.97 -7.84 -21.37
C ASN A 554 -33.66 -8.64 -21.40
N GLU A 555 -32.55 -7.95 -21.14
CA GLU A 555 -31.28 -8.62 -20.82
C GLU A 555 -31.45 -9.55 -19.61
N VAL A 556 -30.70 -10.65 -19.60
CA VAL A 556 -30.75 -11.66 -18.55
C VAL A 556 -30.34 -11.05 -17.20
N ASP A 557 -31.29 -10.97 -16.26
CA ASP A 557 -31.03 -10.52 -14.89
C ASP A 557 -30.30 -11.62 -14.09
N LYS A 558 -28.98 -11.53 -14.10
CA LYS A 558 -28.10 -12.45 -13.37
C LYS A 558 -28.27 -12.35 -11.86
N ASP A 559 -28.56 -11.16 -11.31
CA ASP A 559 -28.69 -10.99 -9.86
C ASP A 559 -29.92 -11.77 -9.35
N SER A 560 -31.06 -11.71 -10.06
CA SER A 560 -32.26 -12.48 -9.73
C SER A 560 -32.07 -13.99 -9.88
N ILE A 561 -31.40 -14.45 -10.95
CA ILE A 561 -31.05 -15.89 -11.11
C ILE A 561 -30.16 -16.36 -9.96
N ILE A 562 -29.11 -15.61 -9.63
CA ILE A 562 -28.18 -15.98 -8.55
C ILE A 562 -28.89 -15.96 -7.19
N ALA A 563 -29.74 -14.97 -6.94
CA ALA A 563 -30.55 -14.91 -5.72
C ALA A 563 -31.45 -16.14 -5.58
N GLY A 564 -32.15 -16.50 -6.67
CA GLY A 564 -32.97 -17.71 -6.75
C GLY A 564 -32.15 -18.97 -6.52
N PHE A 565 -30.97 -19.08 -7.11
CA PHE A 565 -30.12 -20.26 -6.97
C PHE A 565 -29.53 -20.44 -5.55
N LEU A 566 -29.09 -19.35 -4.93
CA LEU A 566 -28.44 -19.38 -3.61
C LEU A 566 -29.45 -19.39 -2.45
N CYS A 567 -30.71 -18.99 -2.66
CA CYS A 567 -31.77 -19.14 -1.65
C CYS A 567 -32.12 -20.62 -1.44
N PRO A 568 -32.56 -21.04 -0.24
CA PRO A 568 -33.12 -22.38 -0.04
C PRO A 568 -34.25 -22.68 -1.02
N SER A 569 -34.32 -23.92 -1.50
CA SER A 569 -35.30 -24.30 -2.52
C SER A 569 -36.72 -24.26 -1.95
N LEU A 570 -37.57 -23.45 -2.57
CA LEU A 570 -38.99 -23.35 -2.26
C LEU A 570 -39.73 -24.65 -2.61
N ILE A 571 -39.23 -25.42 -3.58
CA ILE A 571 -39.82 -26.71 -3.97
C ILE A 571 -39.75 -27.74 -2.83
N TYR A 572 -38.70 -27.70 -2.01
CA TYR A 572 -38.51 -28.60 -0.87
C TYR A 572 -39.03 -28.05 0.47
N LYS A 573 -39.66 -26.87 0.47
CA LYS A 573 -40.23 -26.30 1.70
C LYS A 573 -41.31 -27.24 2.23
N LYS A 574 -41.17 -27.77 3.45
CA LYS A 574 -42.24 -28.55 4.13
C LYS A 574 -43.49 -27.67 4.26
N SER A 575 -44.68 -28.25 4.11
CA SER A 575 -45.93 -27.51 4.36
C SER A 575 -46.16 -27.38 5.88
N GLU A 576 -46.92 -26.37 6.33
CA GLU A 576 -47.24 -26.21 7.76
C GLU A 576 -48.08 -27.38 8.30
N GLU A 577 -48.82 -28.08 7.43
CA GLU A 577 -49.56 -29.31 7.78
C GLU A 577 -48.61 -30.50 8.08
N ASP A 578 -47.45 -30.59 7.42
CA ASP A 578 -46.47 -31.67 7.65
C ASP A 578 -45.73 -31.53 9.00
N SER A 579 -45.71 -30.32 9.59
CA SER A 579 -45.08 -30.09 10.90
C SER A 579 -45.97 -30.50 12.08
N ASP A 580 -47.29 -30.50 11.91
CA ASP A 580 -48.23 -30.91 12.96
C ASP A 580 -48.35 -32.44 13.07
N ASP A 581 -48.14 -33.17 11.97
CA ASP A 581 -48.10 -34.64 11.97
C ASP A 581 -46.78 -35.21 12.53
N GLU A 582 -45.65 -34.50 12.46
CA GLU A 582 -44.41 -34.89 13.16
C GLU A 582 -44.53 -34.68 14.68
N ASN A 583 -45.17 -33.60 15.14
CA ASN A 583 -45.38 -33.35 16.58
C ASN A 583 -46.39 -34.33 17.22
N LYS A 584 -47.39 -34.81 16.48
CA LYS A 584 -48.31 -35.85 16.98
C LYS A 584 -47.67 -37.23 17.11
N ASN A 585 -46.67 -37.54 16.29
CA ASN A 585 -45.97 -38.82 16.35
C ASN A 585 -44.85 -38.85 17.43
N GLU A 586 -44.41 -37.70 17.95
CA GLU A 586 -43.49 -37.63 19.09
C GLU A 586 -44.21 -37.66 20.46
N GLU A 587 -45.52 -37.37 20.52
CA GLU A 587 -46.31 -37.49 21.77
C GLU A 587 -46.88 -38.90 22.02
N GLU A 588 -46.79 -39.82 21.05
CA GLU A 588 -47.22 -41.23 21.17
C GLU A 588 -46.07 -42.25 21.27
N SER A 589 -44.82 -41.82 21.51
CA SER A 589 -43.65 -42.70 21.68
C SER A 589 -42.96 -42.60 23.03
#